data_AF-P13502-F1
#
_entry.id   AF-P13502-F1
#
_cell.length_a   1.000
_cell.length_b   1.000
_cell.length_c   1.000
_cell.angle_alpha   90.00
_cell.angle_beta   90.00
_cell.angle_gamma   90.00
#
_symmetry.space_group_name_H-M   'P 1'
#
loop_
_entity.id
_entity.type
_entity.pdbx_description
1 polymer ?
#
loop_
_entity_poly.entity_id
_entity_poly.type
_entity_poly.pdbx_seq_one_letter_code
_entity_poly.pdbx_strand_id
1 'polypeptide(L)'
;DLAAKLNALGEELRFVLLTSGANVADYAQAPADAWQSDLLKGLKVVLSKAEGEKCPRCWHYTSDVGKVAEHAEICGRCVSNVAGDGEQRKFA
;
A
#
# COMPACT_ATOMS: atom_id res chain seq x y z
N ASP A 1 11.01 0.84 -19.04
CA ASP A 1 11.37 1.32 -17.70
C ASP A 1 10.48 0.64 -16.65
N LEU A 2 11.06 0.06 -15.60
CA LEU A 2 10.32 -0.71 -14.57
C LEU A 2 9.61 0.22 -13.59
N ALA A 3 10.26 1.32 -13.19
CA ALA A 3 9.67 2.29 -12.27
C ALA A 3 8.38 2.89 -12.84
N ALA A 4 8.38 3.31 -14.11
CA ALA A 4 7.18 3.79 -14.78
C ALA A 4 6.02 2.76 -14.78
N LYS A 5 6.32 1.47 -14.95
CA LYS A 5 5.29 0.40 -14.91
C LYS A 5 4.70 0.21 -13.51
N LEU A 6 5.54 0.25 -12.47
CA LEU A 6 5.08 0.14 -11.09
C LEU A 6 4.26 1.39 -10.69
N ASN A 7 4.74 2.58 -11.07
CA ASN A 7 4.05 3.84 -10.82
C ASN A 7 2.70 3.95 -11.55
N ALA A 8 2.52 3.26 -12.69
CA ALA A 8 1.24 3.22 -13.38
C ALA A 8 0.11 2.62 -12.53
N LEU A 9 0.42 1.76 -11.56
CA LEU A 9 -0.54 1.20 -10.61
C LEU A 9 -0.93 2.19 -9.49
N GLY A 10 -0.12 3.22 -9.26
CA GLY A 10 -0.34 4.22 -8.19
C GLY A 10 -0.59 3.57 -6.83
N GLU A 11 -1.60 4.07 -6.12
CA GLU A 11 -2.01 3.58 -4.80
C GLU A 11 -2.41 2.10 -4.77
N GLU A 12 -2.79 1.51 -5.92
CA GLU A 12 -3.20 0.11 -6.02
C GLU A 12 -2.01 -0.86 -6.05
N LEU A 13 -0.77 -0.36 -6.19
CA LEU A 13 0.43 -1.18 -6.09
C LEU A 13 0.46 -1.99 -4.78
N ARG A 14 -0.01 -1.39 -3.66
CA ARG A 14 -0.09 -2.07 -2.37
C ARG A 14 -1.03 -3.30 -2.41
N PHE A 15 -2.09 -3.25 -3.22
CA PHE A 15 -3.04 -4.36 -3.36
C PHE A 15 -2.40 -5.52 -4.14
N VAL A 16 -1.67 -5.20 -5.22
CA VAL A 16 -0.92 -6.20 -6.00
C VAL A 16 0.14 -6.88 -5.15
N LEU A 17 0.82 -6.11 -4.29
CA LEU A 17 1.90 -6.61 -3.42
C LEU A 17 1.39 -7.16 -2.08
N LEU A 18 0.08 -7.10 -1.80
CA LEU A 18 -0.53 -7.53 -0.53
C LEU A 18 0.14 -6.89 0.70
N THR A 19 0.40 -5.58 0.62
CA THR A 19 1.05 -4.78 1.67
C THR A 19 0.14 -3.64 2.12
N SER A 20 0.38 -3.10 3.32
CA SER A 20 -0.41 -1.95 3.83
C SER A 20 -0.11 -0.65 3.09
N GLY A 21 1.07 -0.54 2.48
CA GLY A 21 1.50 0.55 1.62
C GLY A 21 2.68 0.12 0.77
N ALA A 22 2.85 0.76 -0.39
CA ALA A 22 3.96 0.52 -1.30
C ALA A 22 4.35 1.84 -1.96
N ASN A 23 5.65 2.11 -2.07
CA ASN A 23 6.19 3.28 -2.75
C ASN A 23 7.31 2.87 -3.69
N VAL A 24 7.41 3.53 -4.84
CA VAL A 24 8.48 3.33 -5.82
C VAL A 24 9.45 4.50 -5.69
N ALA A 25 10.69 4.20 -5.34
CA ALA A 25 11.77 5.19 -5.20
C ALA A 25 12.83 5.02 -6.29
N ASP A 26 13.70 6.03 -6.43
CA ASP A 26 14.87 5.94 -7.30
C ASP A 26 15.78 4.79 -6.85
N TYR A 27 16.20 3.96 -7.81
CA TYR A 27 17.08 2.83 -7.58
C TYR A 27 18.40 3.20 -6.89
N ALA A 28 18.95 4.38 -7.18
CA ALA A 28 20.19 4.88 -6.59
C ALA A 28 20.03 5.28 -5.11
N GLN A 29 18.80 5.53 -4.64
CA GLN A 29 18.48 5.89 -3.26
C GLN A 29 18.18 4.68 -2.36
N ALA A 30 18.28 3.46 -2.90
CA ALA A 30 18.03 2.26 -2.12
C ALA A 30 19.04 2.13 -0.96
N PRO A 31 18.58 1.86 0.28
CA PRO A 31 19.46 1.71 1.43
C PRO A 31 20.33 0.44 1.31
N ALA A 32 21.39 0.36 2.13
CA ALA A 32 22.37 -0.73 2.07
C ALA A 32 21.78 -2.11 2.42
N ASP A 33 20.71 -2.15 3.20
CA ASP A 33 19.98 -3.35 3.62
C ASP A 33 18.85 -3.74 2.66
N ALA A 34 18.64 -3.00 1.56
CA ALA A 34 17.65 -3.35 0.56
C ALA A 34 18.01 -4.68 -0.12
N TRP A 35 17.04 -5.58 -0.22
CA TRP A 35 17.19 -6.84 -0.92
C TRP A 35 17.28 -6.61 -2.44
N GLN A 36 18.35 -7.11 -3.05
CA GLN A 36 18.55 -7.07 -4.49
C GLN A 36 17.82 -8.24 -5.15
N SER A 37 16.98 -7.97 -6.16
CA SER A 37 16.35 -9.04 -6.92
C SER A 37 17.35 -9.76 -7.82
N ASP A 38 17.40 -11.09 -7.74
CA ASP A 38 18.17 -11.95 -8.64
C ASP A 38 17.48 -12.15 -10.00
N LEU A 39 16.15 -12.03 -10.04
CA LEU A 39 15.33 -12.26 -11.22
C LEU A 39 15.10 -10.98 -12.04
N LEU A 40 14.86 -9.86 -11.38
CA LEU A 40 14.55 -8.58 -12.02
C LEU A 40 15.71 -7.59 -11.87
N LYS A 41 16.51 -7.45 -12.93
CA LYS A 41 17.56 -6.44 -13.03
C LYS A 41 16.95 -5.05 -12.81
N GLY A 42 17.57 -4.24 -11.94
CA GLY A 42 17.10 -2.89 -11.63
C GLY A 42 15.97 -2.81 -10.59
N LEU A 43 15.70 -3.90 -9.86
CA LEU A 43 14.78 -3.91 -8.72
C LEU A 43 15.52 -4.17 -7.40
N LYS A 44 15.33 -3.26 -6.44
CA LYS A 44 15.65 -3.45 -5.03
C LYS A 44 14.38 -3.30 -4.20
N VAL A 45 14.26 -4.07 -3.13
CA VAL A 45 13.10 -4.07 -2.23
C VAL A 45 13.58 -3.84 -0.80
N VAL A 46 13.00 -2.84 -0.14
CA VAL A 46 13.15 -2.64 1.31
C VAL A 46 11.77 -2.78 1.95
N LEU A 47 11.72 -3.38 3.14
CA LEU A 47 10.50 -3.59 3.89
C LEU A 47 10.60 -2.85 5.22
N SER A 48 9.50 -2.22 5.64
CA SER A 48 9.36 -1.62 6.95
C SER A 48 8.03 -2.02 7.58
N LYS A 49 7.98 -2.04 8.91
CA LYS A 49 6.71 -2.25 9.62
C LYS A 49 5.79 -1.05 9.32
N ALA A 50 4.55 -1.34 8.91
CA ALA A 50 3.54 -0.32 8.72
C ALA A 50 3.11 0.30 10.06
N GLU A 51 2.84 1.59 10.04
CA GLU A 51 2.34 2.35 11.20
C GLU A 51 0.81 2.22 11.35
N GLY A 52 0.30 2.63 12.51
CA GLY A 52 -1.13 2.63 12.80
C GLY A 52 -1.66 1.25 13.22
N GLU A 53 -2.95 1.04 12.99
CA GLU A 53 -3.70 -0.13 13.46
C GLU A 53 -4.21 -0.94 12.29
N LYS A 54 -4.26 -2.27 12.46
CA LYS A 54 -4.79 -3.18 11.44
C LYS A 54 -6.31 -3.02 11.35
N CYS A 55 -6.80 -2.57 10.21
CA CYS A 55 -8.23 -2.60 9.92
C CYS A 55 -8.71 -4.07 9.77
N PRO A 56 -9.71 -4.53 10.53
CA PRO A 56 -10.18 -5.92 10.48
C PRO A 56 -10.86 -6.29 9.15
N ARG A 57 -11.27 -5.30 8.35
CA ARG A 57 -11.95 -5.51 7.06
C ARG A 57 -10.99 -5.66 5.88
N CYS A 58 -10.07 -4.71 5.68
CA CYS A 58 -9.12 -4.77 4.55
C CYS A 58 -7.76 -5.34 4.93
N TRP A 59 -7.49 -5.56 6.22
CA TRP A 59 -6.24 -6.09 6.76
C TRP A 59 -5.00 -5.20 6.55
N HIS A 60 -5.16 -4.00 6.01
CA HIS A 60 -4.11 -3.00 6.00
C HIS A 60 -3.95 -2.35 7.37
N TYR A 61 -2.70 -2.09 7.75
CA TYR A 61 -2.37 -1.17 8.82
C TYR A 61 -2.50 0.26 8.33
N THR A 62 -3.30 1.05 9.02
CA THR A 62 -3.65 2.41 8.63
C THR A 62 -3.76 3.30 9.86
N SER A 63 -3.44 4.58 9.71
CA SER A 63 -3.51 5.56 10.82
C SER A 63 -4.90 6.16 11.03
N ASP A 64 -5.90 5.72 10.27
CA ASP A 64 -7.27 6.25 10.27
C ASP A 64 -8.34 5.26 10.72
N VAL A 65 -7.96 4.09 11.27
CA VAL A 65 -8.90 3.26 12.05
C VAL A 65 -9.44 4.11 13.20
N GLY A 66 -10.75 4.03 13.45
CA GLY A 66 -11.39 4.78 14.54
C GLY A 66 -11.69 6.25 14.25
N LYS A 67 -11.29 6.79 13.08
CA LYS A 67 -11.54 8.22 12.77
C LYS A 67 -12.96 8.54 12.33
N VAL A 68 -13.77 7.54 11.97
CA VAL A 68 -15.20 7.70 11.68
C VAL A 68 -16.00 7.13 12.83
N ALA A 69 -16.74 7.97 13.55
CA ALA A 69 -17.41 7.61 14.81
C ALA A 69 -18.43 6.47 14.62
N GLU A 70 -19.19 6.50 13.53
CA GLU A 70 -20.20 5.49 13.19
C GLU A 70 -19.59 4.12 12.83
N HIS A 71 -18.30 4.10 12.51
CA HIS A 71 -17.56 2.93 12.05
C HIS A 71 -16.16 2.85 12.70
N ALA A 72 -16.11 2.98 14.03
CA ALA A 72 -14.88 3.14 14.79
C ALA A 72 -13.89 1.94 14.71
N GLU A 73 -14.32 0.78 14.20
CA GLU A 73 -13.46 -0.39 14.09
C GLU A 73 -12.72 -0.50 12.74
N ILE A 74 -13.07 0.32 11.75
CA ILE A 74 -12.51 0.22 10.38
C ILE A 74 -11.88 1.54 9.91
N CYS A 75 -10.99 1.44 8.91
CA CYS A 75 -10.35 2.60 8.30
C CYS A 75 -11.30 3.34 7.34
N GLY A 76 -10.97 4.59 6.99
CA GLY A 76 -11.79 5.44 6.13
C GLY A 76 -12.06 4.84 4.74
N ARG A 77 -11.08 4.15 4.15
CA ARG A 77 -11.29 3.37 2.90
C ARG A 77 -12.36 2.29 3.06
N CYS A 78 -12.35 1.58 4.19
CA CYS A 78 -13.35 0.56 4.44
C CYS A 78 -14.72 1.18 4.69
N VAL A 79 -14.80 2.33 5.36
CA VAL A 79 -16.03 3.12 5.53
C VAL A 79 -16.60 3.52 4.16
N SER A 80 -15.79 4.10 3.27
CA SER A 80 -16.26 4.47 1.93
C SER A 80 -16.83 3.27 1.18
N ASN A 81 -16.26 2.07 1.37
CA ASN A 81 -16.71 0.84 0.72
C ASN A 81 -17.94 0.18 1.35
N VAL A 82 -18.31 0.49 2.59
CA VAL A 82 -19.48 -0.13 3.26
C VAL A 82 -20.65 0.82 3.47
N ALA A 83 -20.37 2.13 3.51
CA ALA A 83 -21.35 3.18 3.83
C ALA A 83 -21.27 4.39 2.89
N GLY A 84 -20.40 4.37 1.88
CA GLY A 84 -20.30 5.42 0.86
C GLY A 84 -20.35 4.85 -0.55
N ASP A 85 -19.89 5.64 -1.53
CA ASP A 85 -19.89 5.27 -2.96
C ASP A 85 -18.82 4.21 -3.33
N GLY A 86 -18.00 3.80 -2.37
CA GLY A 86 -16.85 2.95 -2.60
C GLY A 86 -15.68 3.67 -3.28
N GLU A 87 -14.49 3.11 -3.12
CA GLU A 87 -13.31 3.57 -3.85
C GLU A 87 -13.38 3.12 -5.32
N GLN A 88 -12.90 3.97 -6.23
CA GLN A 88 -12.75 3.60 -7.63
C GLN A 88 -11.42 2.89 -7.83
N ARG A 89 -11.44 1.67 -8.37
CA ARG A 89 -10.23 0.87 -8.65
C ARG A 89 -10.04 0.65 -10.15
N LYS A 90 -8.83 0.85 -10.64
CA LYS A 90 -8.46 0.80 -12.07
C LYS A 90 -7.79 -0.50 -12.47
N PHE A 91 -7.07 -1.14 -11.56
CA PHE A 91 -6.23 -2.31 -11.84
C PHE A 91 -6.46 -3.46 -10.84
N ALA A 92 -6.53 -3.15 -9.54
CA ALA A 92 -6.49 -4.16 -8.48
C ALA A 92 -7.47 -3.91 -7.35
#